data_AF-A0A7C1AFR1-F1
#
_entry.id   AF-A0A7C1AFR1-F1
#
_cell.length_a   1.000
_cell.length_b   1.000
_cell.length_c   1.000
_cell.angle_alpha   90.00
_cell.angle_beta   90.00
_cell.angle_gamma   90.00
#
_symmetry.space_group_name_H-M   'P 1'
#
loop_
_entity.id
_entity.type
_entity.pdbx_description
1 polymer ?
#
loop_
_entity_poly.entity_id
_entity_poly.type
_entity_poly.pdbx_seq_one_letter_code
_entity_poly.pdbx_strand_id
1 'polypeptide(L)'
;MSKLIRLILSAFLGLILITTVAICGTDEISDLDYNSYINANQLLMTSSNVGLTAHADGEIFPQGIGGLYYPYTSLDDIISGQTHSLIYSSGLWLGGIVGNDTLVALAEFSSDYWPGPMTGGTFDPDADTVSAYRVYRLYSDSMALNPNQDYLDWPVGQGAPVNGLGQPVCMGDQMLWVVYNDANPDGNPSRARFSSPLGIEVHQTTWASDMPLDERVVYIEYRLFNKGGNNISDFCLSIWLDPDLGDASDDLVGCDTTSDIYYCYNATNNDTYYDGDPPAVGYR
;
A
#
# COMPACT_ATOMS: atom_id res chain seq x y z
N MET A 1 -21.70 -23.41 -9.37
CA MET A 1 -21.85 -23.36 -10.85
C MET A 1 -20.47 -23.61 -11.43
N SER A 2 -20.22 -24.76 -12.05
CA SER A 2 -18.90 -25.14 -12.58
C SER A 2 -18.58 -24.36 -13.86
N LYS A 3 -17.47 -23.63 -13.89
CA LYS A 3 -16.92 -23.04 -15.13
C LYS A 3 -15.88 -23.97 -15.76
N LEU A 4 -15.92 -23.96 -17.09
CA LEU A 4 -15.22 -24.79 -18.05
C LEU A 4 -13.71 -24.45 -18.10
N ILE A 5 -12.83 -25.45 -18.02
CA ILE A 5 -11.39 -25.29 -18.28
C ILE A 5 -11.13 -25.55 -19.78
N ARG A 6 -10.54 -24.58 -20.48
CA ARG A 6 -10.04 -24.77 -21.85
C ARG A 6 -8.54 -25.05 -21.80
N LEU A 7 -8.16 -26.24 -22.28
CA LEU A 7 -6.78 -26.69 -22.45
C LEU A 7 -6.30 -26.28 -23.85
N ILE A 8 -5.20 -25.52 -23.95
CA ILE A 8 -4.47 -25.32 -25.21
C ILE A 8 -3.21 -26.19 -25.12
N LEU A 9 -3.16 -27.26 -25.90
CA LEU A 9 -1.95 -28.07 -26.07
C LEU A 9 -1.16 -27.53 -27.27
N SER A 10 0.13 -27.31 -27.07
CA SER A 10 1.09 -27.32 -28.17
C SER A 10 2.38 -28.06 -27.80
N ALA A 11 2.80 -28.91 -28.74
CA ALA A 11 4.13 -29.42 -29.03
C ALA A 11 4.57 -30.80 -28.47
N PHE A 12 4.84 -31.67 -29.47
CA PHE A 12 5.97 -32.59 -29.63
C PHE A 12 6.29 -33.69 -28.61
N LEU A 13 6.03 -34.91 -29.07
CA LEU A 13 6.80 -36.16 -28.95
C LEU A 13 7.58 -36.41 -27.64
N GLY A 14 7.02 -37.26 -26.77
CA GLY A 14 7.81 -38.11 -25.86
C GLY A 14 7.28 -38.20 -24.44
N LEU A 15 6.57 -39.30 -24.15
CA LEU A 15 6.34 -39.88 -22.82
C LEU A 15 5.61 -39.00 -21.77
N ILE A 16 4.29 -39.16 -21.68
CA ILE A 16 3.45 -38.54 -20.65
C ILE A 16 3.48 -39.43 -19.40
N LEU A 17 4.15 -38.97 -18.34
CA LEU A 17 3.97 -39.47 -16.97
C LEU A 17 2.87 -38.62 -16.31
N ILE A 18 1.68 -39.18 -16.12
CA ILE A 18 0.60 -38.49 -15.38
C ILE A 18 0.80 -38.76 -13.90
N THR A 19 1.49 -37.84 -13.22
CA THR A 19 1.42 -37.73 -11.76
C THR A 19 0.31 -36.75 -11.41
N THR A 20 -0.82 -37.28 -10.93
CA THR A 20 -1.85 -36.45 -10.30
C THR A 20 -1.32 -35.99 -8.94
N VAL A 21 -0.82 -34.76 -8.87
CA VAL A 21 -0.63 -34.09 -7.58
C VAL A 21 -1.96 -33.44 -7.23
N ALA A 22 -2.64 -33.97 -6.22
CA ALA A 22 -3.73 -33.25 -5.59
C ALA A 22 -3.10 -32.17 -4.70
N ILE A 23 -3.01 -30.94 -5.21
CA ILE A 23 -2.79 -29.78 -4.36
C ILE A 23 -4.14 -29.50 -3.71
N CYS A 24 -4.32 -29.99 -2.48
CA CYS A 24 -5.39 -29.51 -1.61
C CYS A 24 -4.89 -28.25 -0.90
N GLY A 25 -4.80 -27.16 -1.65
CA GLY A 25 -4.86 -25.82 -1.07
C GLY A 25 -6.31 -25.40 -1.13
N THR A 26 -6.94 -25.22 0.02
CA THR A 26 -7.98 -24.19 0.08
C THR A 26 -7.20 -22.89 -0.05
N ASP A 27 -7.19 -22.29 -1.25
CA ASP A 27 -6.91 -20.88 -1.34
C ASP A 27 -8.03 -20.22 -0.52
N GLU A 28 -7.75 -19.97 0.76
CA GLU A 28 -8.53 -19.04 1.57
C GLU A 28 -8.57 -17.76 0.73
N ILE A 29 -9.76 -17.38 0.26
CA ILE A 29 -9.92 -16.16 -0.54
C ILE A 29 -9.71 -15.01 0.45
N SER A 30 -8.47 -14.55 0.58
CA SER A 30 -8.18 -13.33 1.32
C SER A 30 -8.50 -12.16 0.39
N ASP A 31 -9.46 -11.32 0.79
CA ASP A 31 -9.90 -10.11 0.09
C ASP A 31 -9.09 -8.88 0.56
N LEU A 32 -7.77 -9.04 0.69
CA LEU A 32 -6.88 -7.90 0.96
C LEU A 32 -7.00 -6.87 -0.18
N ASP A 33 -7.08 -5.59 0.19
CA ASP A 33 -7.22 -4.51 -0.77
C ASP A 33 -5.84 -4.04 -1.22
N TYR A 34 -5.42 -4.47 -2.41
CA TYR A 34 -4.22 -3.99 -3.12
C TYR A 34 -4.56 -3.15 -4.36
N ASN A 35 -5.84 -2.86 -4.60
CA ASN A 35 -6.31 -2.22 -5.82
C ASN A 35 -6.62 -0.74 -5.64
N SER A 36 -6.45 -0.22 -4.43
CA SER A 36 -6.69 1.18 -4.11
C SER A 36 -5.49 2.07 -4.43
N TYR A 37 -5.76 3.30 -4.88
CA TYR A 37 -4.73 4.24 -5.31
C TYR A 37 -5.22 5.69 -5.28
N ILE A 38 -4.27 6.61 -5.14
CA ILE A 38 -4.41 8.02 -5.50
C ILE A 38 -3.94 8.21 -6.94
N ASN A 39 -4.64 9.02 -7.71
CA ASN A 39 -4.30 9.43 -9.08
C ASN A 39 -4.58 10.93 -9.30
N ALA A 40 -3.92 11.77 -8.52
CA ALA A 40 -4.04 13.23 -8.59
C ALA A 40 -2.66 13.86 -8.78
N ASN A 41 -2.63 15.10 -9.26
CA ASN A 41 -1.41 15.89 -9.44
C ASN A 41 -0.35 15.24 -10.34
N GLN A 42 -0.78 14.60 -11.44
CA GLN A 42 0.07 13.82 -12.35
C GLN A 42 0.79 12.63 -11.69
N LEU A 43 0.40 12.24 -10.47
CA LEU A 43 0.94 11.07 -9.78
C LEU A 43 -0.10 9.97 -9.77
N LEU A 44 0.36 8.72 -9.77
CA LEU A 44 -0.43 7.59 -9.29
C LEU A 44 0.34 6.88 -8.19
N MET A 45 -0.27 6.65 -7.04
CA MET A 45 0.32 5.87 -5.94
C MET A 45 -0.68 4.85 -5.42
N THR A 46 -0.32 3.57 -5.45
CA THR A 46 -1.13 2.51 -4.83
C THR A 46 -1.07 2.57 -3.31
N SER A 47 -2.12 2.07 -2.66
CA SER A 47 -2.23 1.98 -1.20
C SER A 47 -3.04 0.74 -0.85
N SER A 48 -2.57 -0.03 0.13
CA SER A 48 -3.26 -1.21 0.61
C SER A 48 -3.94 -1.03 1.96
N ASN A 49 -4.77 -2.00 2.34
CA ASN A 49 -5.31 -2.14 3.70
C ASN A 49 -4.38 -2.88 4.68
N VAL A 50 -3.11 -3.06 4.30
CA VAL A 50 -2.07 -3.69 5.12
C VAL A 50 -0.80 -2.84 5.15
N GLY A 51 -0.91 -1.52 5.08
CA GLY A 51 0.22 -0.61 5.31
C GLY A 51 1.33 -0.62 4.25
N LEU A 52 1.09 -1.23 3.08
CA LEU A 52 1.94 -1.09 1.89
C LEU A 52 1.43 0.09 1.06
N THR A 53 2.36 0.90 0.58
CA THR A 53 2.12 2.03 -0.33
C THR A 53 3.05 1.91 -1.52
N ALA A 54 2.66 2.45 -2.67
CA ALA A 54 3.44 2.32 -3.90
C ALA A 54 3.85 0.87 -4.24
N HIS A 55 3.02 -0.11 -3.87
CA HIS A 55 3.24 -1.54 -4.05
C HIS A 55 2.15 -2.15 -4.96
N ALA A 56 2.54 -3.08 -5.82
CA ALA A 56 1.63 -3.80 -6.72
C ALA A 56 1.52 -5.28 -6.34
N ASP A 57 0.35 -5.68 -5.87
CA ASP A 57 -0.04 -7.08 -5.62
C ASP A 57 -1.56 -7.30 -5.85
N GLY A 58 -2.15 -6.44 -6.68
CA GLY A 58 -3.58 -6.40 -6.95
C GLY A 58 -3.96 -6.96 -8.32
N GLU A 59 -5.27 -7.04 -8.57
CA GLU A 59 -5.83 -7.40 -9.88
C GLU A 59 -5.59 -6.29 -10.92
N ILE A 60 -5.65 -5.03 -10.49
CA ILE A 60 -5.40 -3.86 -11.34
C ILE A 60 -3.90 -3.64 -11.53
N PHE A 61 -3.12 -3.81 -10.46
CA PHE A 61 -1.67 -3.66 -10.45
C PHE A 61 -1.01 -4.98 -10.05
N PRO A 62 -0.78 -5.90 -11.01
CA PRO A 62 -0.17 -7.21 -10.71
C PRO A 62 1.28 -7.06 -10.24
N GLN A 63 1.77 -8.05 -9.48
CA GLN A 63 3.16 -8.07 -9.03
C GLN A 63 4.18 -7.81 -10.15
N GLY A 64 5.21 -7.03 -9.83
CA GLY A 64 6.34 -6.77 -10.73
C GLY A 64 6.32 -5.45 -11.48
N ILE A 65 5.29 -4.60 -11.32
CA ILE A 65 5.17 -3.33 -12.08
C ILE A 65 5.45 -2.06 -11.27
N GLY A 66 5.68 -2.18 -9.96
CA GLY A 66 5.84 -1.05 -9.04
C GLY A 66 4.53 -0.36 -8.68
N GLY A 67 4.56 0.76 -7.94
CA GLY A 67 3.30 1.37 -7.48
C GLY A 67 3.27 2.87 -7.26
N LEU A 68 4.36 3.62 -7.47
CA LEU A 68 4.32 5.08 -7.63
C LEU A 68 4.74 5.45 -9.05
N TYR A 69 3.92 6.22 -9.75
CA TYR A 69 4.15 6.61 -11.14
C TYR A 69 4.13 8.11 -11.32
N TYR A 70 5.05 8.60 -12.14
CA TYR A 70 5.10 9.95 -12.64
C TYR A 70 5.76 9.96 -14.03
N PRO A 71 5.25 10.72 -15.01
CA PRO A 71 3.91 11.30 -15.01
C PRO A 71 2.86 10.18 -15.15
N TYR A 72 1.80 10.25 -14.35
CA TYR A 72 0.61 9.43 -14.57
C TYR A 72 -0.19 9.97 -15.76
N THR A 73 -0.39 9.13 -16.77
CA THR A 73 -1.18 9.43 -17.97
C THR A 73 -2.50 8.65 -17.98
N SER A 74 -2.43 7.33 -17.89
CA SER A 74 -3.60 6.44 -17.85
C SER A 74 -3.24 5.10 -17.19
N LEU A 75 -4.26 4.36 -16.75
CA LEU A 75 -4.06 2.99 -16.26
C LEU A 75 -3.61 2.04 -17.39
N ASP A 76 -4.08 2.24 -18.62
CA ASP A 76 -3.72 1.41 -19.76
C ASP A 76 -2.21 1.52 -20.07
N ASP A 77 -1.63 2.71 -19.93
CA ASP A 77 -0.19 2.93 -20.14
C ASP A 77 0.65 2.22 -19.08
N ILE A 78 0.20 2.22 -17.81
CA ILE A 78 0.85 1.46 -16.73
C ILE A 78 0.74 -0.04 -16.99
N ILE A 79 -0.47 -0.55 -17.23
CA ILE A 79 -0.74 -1.99 -17.38
C ILE A 79 -0.07 -2.56 -18.64
N SER A 80 0.05 -1.76 -19.70
CA SER A 80 0.75 -2.16 -20.92
C SER A 80 2.28 -2.02 -20.85
N GLY A 81 2.82 -1.48 -19.75
CA GLY A 81 4.26 -1.28 -19.55
C GLY A 81 4.82 -0.12 -20.38
N GLN A 82 4.00 0.86 -20.76
CA GLN A 82 4.47 2.10 -21.38
C GLN A 82 4.94 3.12 -20.35
N THR A 83 4.39 3.09 -19.14
CA THR A 83 4.80 3.94 -18.02
C THR A 83 5.45 3.07 -16.95
N HIS A 84 6.63 3.48 -16.48
CA HIS A 84 7.40 2.80 -15.45
C HIS A 84 7.26 3.52 -14.10
N SER A 85 7.45 2.78 -13.01
CA SER A 85 7.36 3.35 -11.67
C SER A 85 8.59 4.19 -11.32
N LEU A 86 8.40 5.12 -10.39
CA LEU A 86 9.47 5.79 -9.64
C LEU A 86 9.87 4.98 -8.39
N ILE A 87 8.89 4.30 -7.79
CA ILE A 87 9.06 3.47 -6.59
C ILE A 87 8.38 2.14 -6.85
N TYR A 88 9.13 1.06 -6.68
CA TYR A 88 8.64 -0.29 -6.85
C TYR A 88 7.76 -0.72 -5.67
N SER A 89 8.19 -0.37 -4.45
CA SER A 89 7.43 -0.63 -3.23
C SER A 89 7.80 0.32 -2.11
N SER A 90 6.86 0.58 -1.21
CA SER A 90 7.11 1.23 0.07
C SER A 90 6.17 0.71 1.16
N GLY A 91 6.47 1.01 2.42
CA GLY A 91 5.60 0.60 3.52
C GLY A 91 5.98 1.18 4.87
N LEU A 92 5.02 1.17 5.78
CA LEU A 92 5.20 1.65 7.16
C LEU A 92 6.03 0.65 7.98
N TRP A 93 7.04 1.16 8.67
CA TRP A 93 7.85 0.40 9.63
C TRP A 93 7.72 1.04 11.01
N LEU A 94 7.36 0.23 12.00
CA LEU A 94 7.29 0.62 13.40
C LEU A 94 8.20 -0.28 14.23
N GLY A 95 8.82 0.29 15.26
CA GLY A 95 9.67 -0.46 16.17
C GLY A 95 9.69 0.15 17.56
N GLY A 96 10.02 -0.66 18.56
CA GLY A 96 10.22 -0.18 19.93
C GLY A 96 10.62 -1.30 20.88
N ILE A 97 10.81 -0.92 22.14
CA ILE A 97 11.21 -1.83 23.21
C ILE A 97 10.01 -2.11 24.11
N VAL A 98 9.70 -3.40 24.32
CA VAL A 98 8.69 -3.88 25.26
C VAL A 98 9.36 -4.81 26.26
N GLY A 99 9.51 -4.36 27.51
CA GLY A 99 10.29 -5.09 28.50
C GLY A 99 11.76 -5.17 28.10
N ASN A 100 12.23 -6.37 27.72
CA ASN A 100 13.58 -6.60 27.21
C ASN A 100 13.61 -6.91 25.71
N ASP A 101 12.45 -6.96 25.06
CA ASP A 101 12.30 -7.40 23.69
C ASP A 101 12.25 -6.19 22.75
N THR A 102 12.92 -6.31 21.61
CA THR A 102 12.75 -5.39 20.48
C THR A 102 11.65 -5.94 19.60
N LEU A 103 10.55 -5.21 19.49
CA LEU A 103 9.40 -5.60 18.66
C LEU A 103 9.30 -4.65 17.47
N VAL A 104 8.94 -5.21 16.32
CA VAL A 104 8.75 -4.50 15.05
C VAL A 104 7.46 -4.92 14.35
N ALA A 105 6.92 -4.00 13.55
CA ALA A 105 5.85 -4.24 12.60
C ALA A 105 6.26 -3.59 11.26
N LEU A 106 6.38 -4.41 10.22
CA LEU A 106 7.01 -4.05 8.96
C LEU A 106 6.07 -4.30 7.76
N ALA A 107 5.97 -3.32 6.88
CA ALA A 107 5.48 -3.50 5.52
C ALA A 107 6.67 -3.40 4.54
N GLU A 108 7.07 -4.54 3.96
CA GLU A 108 8.22 -4.70 3.07
C GLU A 108 7.97 -5.86 2.08
N PHE A 109 7.46 -5.56 0.89
CA PHE A 109 6.96 -6.50 -0.14
C PHE A 109 5.82 -7.44 0.28
N SER A 110 5.79 -7.85 1.55
CA SER A 110 4.65 -8.40 2.27
C SER A 110 4.46 -7.60 3.57
N SER A 111 3.45 -7.93 4.36
CA SER A 111 3.06 -7.07 5.47
C SER A 111 2.76 -7.81 6.76
N ASP A 112 3.33 -7.26 7.83
CA ASP A 112 3.02 -7.57 9.21
C ASP A 112 1.63 -7.10 9.64
N TYR A 113 1.04 -6.17 8.90
CA TYR A 113 -0.25 -5.60 9.22
C TYR A 113 -1.41 -6.47 8.72
N TRP A 114 -2.49 -6.42 9.49
CA TRP A 114 -3.76 -7.09 9.27
C TRP A 114 -4.87 -6.04 9.14
N PRO A 115 -5.86 -6.23 8.25
CA PRO A 115 -6.89 -5.23 8.03
C PRO A 115 -7.73 -4.94 9.29
N GLY A 116 -8.30 -3.74 9.33
CA GLY A 116 -9.33 -3.39 10.29
C GLY A 116 -8.82 -2.95 11.67
N PRO A 117 -9.74 -2.51 12.55
CA PRO A 117 -9.41 -2.06 13.90
C PRO A 117 -9.19 -3.24 14.87
N MET A 118 -8.31 -3.02 15.84
CA MET A 118 -8.16 -3.89 17.00
C MET A 118 -9.35 -3.77 17.97
N THR A 119 -9.75 -4.90 18.55
CA THR A 119 -10.75 -4.95 19.63
C THR A 119 -10.21 -5.79 20.79
N GLY A 120 -10.32 -5.27 22.02
CA GLY A 120 -9.87 -6.01 23.21
C GLY A 120 -8.36 -6.30 23.25
N GLY A 121 -7.55 -5.53 22.51
CA GLY A 121 -6.10 -5.71 22.42
C GLY A 121 -5.64 -6.80 21.45
N THR A 122 -6.54 -7.30 20.60
CA THR A 122 -6.24 -8.29 19.56
C THR A 122 -6.81 -7.88 18.21
N PHE A 123 -6.43 -8.63 17.17
CA PHE A 123 -6.95 -8.55 15.81
C PHE A 123 -8.29 -9.29 15.66
N ASP A 124 -9.00 -8.98 14.57
CA ASP A 124 -10.16 -9.73 14.09
C ASP A 124 -9.67 -10.87 13.16
N PRO A 125 -9.91 -12.15 13.48
CA PRO A 125 -9.38 -13.26 12.69
C PRO A 125 -9.97 -13.36 11.28
N ASP A 126 -11.16 -12.82 11.05
CA ASP A 126 -11.85 -12.88 9.76
C ASP A 126 -11.60 -11.61 8.90
N ALA A 127 -10.71 -10.71 9.37
CA ALA A 127 -10.61 -9.34 8.82
C ALA A 127 -10.27 -9.28 7.33
N ASP A 128 -9.56 -10.27 6.81
CA ASP A 128 -9.20 -10.40 5.41
C ASP A 128 -10.38 -10.76 4.50
N THR A 129 -11.54 -11.15 5.04
CA THR A 129 -12.77 -11.39 4.28
C THR A 129 -13.88 -10.38 4.58
N VAL A 130 -13.64 -9.45 5.52
CA VAL A 130 -14.59 -8.41 5.89
C VAL A 130 -14.50 -7.26 4.91
N SER A 131 -15.46 -7.18 3.99
CA SER A 131 -15.55 -6.12 2.97
C SER A 131 -15.53 -4.67 3.50
N ALA A 132 -15.77 -4.44 4.80
CA ALA A 132 -15.67 -3.13 5.43
C ALA A 132 -14.25 -2.75 5.86
N TYR A 133 -13.30 -3.69 5.89
CA TYR A 133 -11.89 -3.44 6.22
C TYR A 133 -11.08 -3.27 4.94
N ARG A 134 -11.43 -2.24 4.18
CA ARG A 134 -10.82 -1.89 2.89
C ARG A 134 -10.35 -0.44 2.90
N VAL A 135 -9.68 -0.01 1.85
CA VAL A 135 -9.38 1.41 1.66
C VAL A 135 -10.64 2.12 1.16
N TYR A 136 -10.98 3.25 1.78
CA TYR A 136 -12.09 4.12 1.37
C TYR A 136 -11.55 5.35 0.65
N ARG A 137 -12.28 5.82 -0.37
CA ARG A 137 -11.85 6.89 -1.26
C ARG A 137 -12.89 7.99 -1.38
N LEU A 138 -12.51 9.21 -0.98
CA LEU A 138 -13.29 10.42 -1.19
C LEU A 138 -12.70 11.26 -2.32
N TYR A 139 -13.58 12.01 -2.98
CA TYR A 139 -13.25 13.02 -3.96
C TYR A 139 -13.91 14.33 -3.55
N SER A 140 -13.20 15.46 -3.68
CA SER A 140 -13.71 16.77 -3.27
C SER A 140 -14.99 17.18 -4.03
N ASP A 141 -15.19 16.66 -5.24
CA ASP A 141 -16.36 16.90 -6.10
C ASP A 141 -17.54 15.93 -5.87
N SER A 142 -17.35 14.90 -5.05
CA SER A 142 -18.31 13.80 -4.85
C SER A 142 -18.68 13.61 -3.37
N MET A 143 -19.11 14.71 -2.75
CA MET A 143 -19.39 14.84 -1.31
C MET A 143 -20.91 14.85 -1.01
N ALA A 144 -21.35 15.49 0.07
CA ALA A 144 -22.73 15.44 0.57
C ALA A 144 -23.84 15.73 -0.45
N LEU A 145 -23.59 16.57 -1.45
CA LEU A 145 -24.58 16.95 -2.48
C LEU A 145 -24.60 15.99 -3.69
N ASN A 146 -23.54 15.18 -3.86
CA ASN A 146 -23.39 14.22 -4.94
C ASN A 146 -22.46 13.07 -4.47
N PRO A 147 -22.89 12.25 -3.48
CA PRO A 147 -21.98 11.35 -2.80
C PRO A 147 -21.59 10.18 -3.70
N ASN A 148 -20.30 9.81 -3.70
CA ASN A 148 -19.88 8.50 -4.16
C ASN A 148 -20.23 7.41 -3.12
N GLN A 149 -20.01 6.14 -3.46
CA GLN A 149 -20.34 5.03 -2.57
C GLN A 149 -19.55 5.06 -1.25
N ASP A 150 -18.26 5.41 -1.29
CA ASP A 150 -17.41 5.47 -0.10
C ASP A 150 -17.79 6.60 0.86
N TYR A 151 -18.34 7.71 0.36
CA TYR A 151 -18.94 8.74 1.20
C TYR A 151 -20.14 8.19 1.98
N LEU A 152 -20.98 7.35 1.35
CA LEU A 152 -22.15 6.75 1.97
C LEU A 152 -21.77 5.67 3.00
N ASP A 153 -20.73 4.90 2.69
CA ASP A 153 -20.24 3.79 3.52
C ASP A 153 -19.14 4.23 4.51
N TRP A 154 -18.93 5.54 4.67
CA TRP A 154 -17.79 6.08 5.41
C TRP A 154 -17.69 5.50 6.82
N PRO A 155 -16.55 4.88 7.19
CA PRO A 155 -16.49 3.99 8.34
C PRO A 155 -16.18 4.77 9.63
N VAL A 156 -17.07 5.67 10.03
CA VAL A 156 -16.93 6.48 11.26
C VAL A 156 -16.70 5.60 12.49
N GLY A 157 -17.37 4.44 12.56
CA GLY A 157 -17.20 3.47 13.65
C GLY A 157 -15.81 2.83 13.73
N GLN A 158 -15.03 2.88 12.64
CA GLN A 158 -13.64 2.42 12.59
C GLN A 158 -12.64 3.55 12.88
N GLY A 159 -13.10 4.80 13.05
CA GLY A 159 -12.26 5.95 13.36
C GLY A 159 -12.06 6.95 12.22
N ALA A 160 -12.75 6.78 11.09
CA ALA A 160 -12.59 7.67 9.95
C ALA A 160 -12.97 9.13 10.25
N PRO A 161 -12.21 10.11 9.73
CA PRO A 161 -12.38 11.51 10.09
C PRO A 161 -13.72 12.07 9.60
N VAL A 162 -14.32 12.92 10.43
CA VAL A 162 -15.57 13.63 10.14
C VAL A 162 -15.51 15.09 10.60
N ASN A 163 -16.36 15.94 10.05
CA ASN A 163 -16.52 17.33 10.51
C ASN A 163 -17.37 17.41 11.79
N GLY A 164 -17.60 18.63 12.29
CA GLY A 164 -18.41 18.87 13.48
C GLY A 164 -19.90 18.47 13.36
N LEU A 165 -20.37 18.12 12.15
CA LEU A 165 -21.70 17.60 11.88
C LEU A 165 -21.72 16.06 11.72
N GLY A 166 -20.58 15.40 11.89
CA GLY A 166 -20.44 13.95 11.71
C GLY A 166 -20.39 13.51 10.24
N GLN A 167 -20.12 14.43 9.30
CA GLN A 167 -20.04 14.11 7.87
C GLN A 167 -18.59 13.84 7.45
N PRO A 168 -18.35 12.96 6.47
CA PRO A 168 -17.02 12.73 5.91
C PRO A 168 -16.36 14.03 5.44
N VAL A 169 -15.04 14.13 5.64
CA VAL A 169 -14.24 15.27 5.17
C VAL A 169 -13.20 14.76 4.20
N CYS A 170 -13.15 15.32 3.00
CA CYS A 170 -12.10 15.07 2.03
C CYS A 170 -10.98 16.09 2.23
N MET A 171 -9.74 15.61 2.37
CA MET A 171 -8.54 16.43 2.29
C MET A 171 -8.06 16.46 0.84
N GLY A 172 -7.66 17.63 0.35
CA GLY A 172 -7.27 17.80 -1.06
C GLY A 172 -8.40 17.51 -2.04
N ASP A 173 -8.06 17.01 -3.23
CA ASP A 173 -9.02 16.66 -4.28
C ASP A 173 -9.38 15.18 -4.29
N GLN A 174 -8.44 14.34 -3.84
CA GLN A 174 -8.66 12.92 -3.62
C GLN A 174 -8.02 12.50 -2.30
N MET A 175 -8.78 11.73 -1.51
CA MET A 175 -8.34 11.24 -0.20
C MET A 175 -8.65 9.75 -0.06
N LEU A 176 -7.66 8.98 0.39
CA LEU A 176 -7.82 7.61 0.87
C LEU A 176 -7.81 7.58 2.40
N TRP A 177 -8.59 6.68 2.98
CA TRP A 177 -8.55 6.38 4.40
C TRP A 177 -8.62 4.88 4.64
N VAL A 178 -7.80 4.38 5.57
CA VAL A 178 -7.81 2.97 5.98
C VAL A 178 -7.36 2.80 7.42
N VAL A 179 -7.83 1.73 8.06
CA VAL A 179 -7.35 1.24 9.36
C VAL A 179 -6.84 -0.19 9.22
N TYR A 180 -5.70 -0.45 9.88
CA TYR A 180 -5.07 -1.76 9.96
C TYR A 180 -4.25 -1.86 11.25
N ASN A 181 -3.75 -3.04 11.61
CA ASN A 181 -3.03 -3.26 12.86
C ASN A 181 -2.04 -4.41 12.78
N ASP A 182 -1.04 -4.48 13.64
CA ASP A 182 -0.02 -5.54 13.60
C ASP A 182 -0.32 -6.73 14.53
N ALA A 183 -1.51 -6.78 15.14
CA ALA A 183 -1.82 -7.66 16.26
C ALA A 183 -2.05 -9.14 15.88
N ASN A 184 -2.13 -9.47 14.59
CA ASN A 184 -2.19 -10.85 14.12
C ASN A 184 -0.79 -11.50 14.16
N PRO A 185 -0.52 -12.45 15.07
CA PRO A 185 0.79 -13.10 15.16
C PRO A 185 1.05 -14.08 14.01
N ASP A 186 -0.01 -14.55 13.35
CA ASP A 186 0.01 -15.56 12.28
C ASP A 186 -0.33 -14.96 10.90
N GLY A 187 -0.50 -13.63 10.80
CA GLY A 187 -0.72 -12.94 9.53
C GLY A 187 0.43 -13.20 8.57
N ASN A 188 0.24 -13.02 7.25
CA ASN A 188 1.21 -13.31 6.19
C ASN A 188 2.51 -12.49 6.39
N PRO A 189 3.47 -12.98 7.20
CA PRO A 189 4.39 -12.09 7.86
C PRO A 189 5.36 -11.54 6.83
N SER A 190 5.79 -10.29 7.02
CA SER A 190 6.94 -9.78 6.27
C SER A 190 8.08 -10.79 6.39
N ARG A 191 8.85 -10.99 5.31
CA ARG A 191 10.02 -11.90 5.36
C ARG A 191 11.03 -11.49 6.44
N ALA A 192 10.93 -10.24 6.92
CA ALA A 192 11.73 -9.63 7.94
C ALA A 192 11.10 -9.65 9.35
N ARG A 193 9.90 -10.21 9.56
CA ARG A 193 9.30 -10.29 10.90
C ARG A 193 9.99 -11.37 11.72
N PHE A 194 10.67 -10.93 12.77
CA PHE A 194 11.32 -11.81 13.74
C PHE A 194 10.87 -11.56 15.19
N SER A 195 9.77 -10.83 15.38
CA SER A 195 9.23 -10.48 16.70
C SER A 195 7.72 -10.70 16.80
N SER A 196 7.22 -10.80 18.04
CA SER A 196 5.79 -10.71 18.32
C SER A 196 5.22 -9.33 17.94
N PRO A 197 3.90 -9.23 17.73
CA PRO A 197 3.23 -7.95 17.55
C PRO A 197 3.55 -6.90 18.62
N LEU A 198 3.73 -5.65 18.19
CA LEU A 198 3.75 -4.45 19.04
C LEU A 198 2.36 -4.17 19.65
N GLY A 199 1.29 -4.46 18.89
CA GLY A 199 -0.10 -4.18 19.30
C GLY A 199 -0.52 -2.74 18.98
N ILE A 200 -0.14 -2.26 17.80
CA ILE A 200 -0.44 -0.93 17.28
C ILE A 200 -1.53 -1.04 16.22
N GLU A 201 -2.58 -0.24 16.39
CA GLU A 201 -3.54 0.09 15.33
C GLU A 201 -3.09 1.39 14.65
N VAL A 202 -3.19 1.40 13.33
CA VAL A 202 -2.80 2.51 12.47
C VAL A 202 -4.02 3.01 11.74
N HIS A 203 -4.32 4.31 11.86
CA HIS A 203 -5.23 4.99 10.94
C HIS A 203 -4.38 5.77 9.95
N GLN A 204 -4.42 5.36 8.69
CA GLN A 204 -3.70 6.01 7.60
C GLN A 204 -4.68 6.87 6.80
N THR A 205 -4.32 8.14 6.59
CA THR A 205 -5.00 9.03 5.64
C THR A 205 -3.99 9.45 4.59
N THR A 206 -4.32 9.26 3.32
CA THR A 206 -3.44 9.62 2.19
C THR A 206 -4.21 10.59 1.30
N TRP A 207 -3.63 11.72 0.89
CA TRP A 207 -4.34 12.68 0.02
C TRP A 207 -3.40 13.43 -0.93
N ALA A 208 -3.99 13.96 -1.99
CA ALA A 208 -3.32 14.85 -2.94
C ALA A 208 -4.31 15.85 -3.52
N SER A 209 -3.78 16.97 -4.02
CA SER A 209 -4.52 18.04 -4.68
C SER A 209 -4.01 18.23 -6.10
N ASP A 210 -4.92 18.40 -7.06
CA ASP A 210 -4.58 18.75 -8.44
C ASP A 210 -4.11 20.21 -8.56
N MET A 211 -4.31 21.01 -7.51
CA MET A 211 -3.90 22.41 -7.48
C MET A 211 -3.10 22.75 -6.20
N PRO A 212 -1.95 23.44 -6.33
CA PRO A 212 -1.28 23.78 -7.59
C PRO A 212 -0.62 22.55 -8.25
N LEU A 213 -0.77 22.44 -9.58
CA LEU A 213 -0.22 21.33 -10.41
C LEU A 213 1.30 21.13 -10.28
N ASP A 214 2.02 22.15 -9.80
CA ASP A 214 3.48 22.14 -9.74
C ASP A 214 4.02 21.49 -8.45
N GLU A 215 3.18 21.19 -7.46
CA GLU A 215 3.64 20.62 -6.21
C GLU A 215 3.99 19.13 -6.33
N ARG A 216 3.23 18.33 -7.10
CA ARG A 216 3.40 16.87 -7.28
C ARG A 216 3.74 16.16 -5.96
N VAL A 217 2.87 16.34 -4.96
CA VAL A 217 3.01 15.74 -3.63
C VAL A 217 1.81 14.86 -3.32
N VAL A 218 2.08 13.67 -2.79
CA VAL A 218 1.12 12.87 -2.03
C VAL A 218 1.46 13.00 -0.55
N TYR A 219 0.48 13.37 0.26
CA TYR A 219 0.62 13.45 1.71
C TYR A 219 0.11 12.17 2.34
N ILE A 220 0.81 11.67 3.35
CA ILE A 220 0.40 10.52 4.15
C ILE A 220 0.46 10.91 5.63
N GLU A 221 -0.66 10.79 6.34
CA GLU A 221 -0.77 10.96 7.79
C GLU A 221 -1.01 9.59 8.44
N TYR A 222 -0.20 9.27 9.44
CA TYR A 222 -0.38 8.10 10.30
C TYR A 222 -0.80 8.54 11.71
N ARG A 223 -1.91 8.00 12.20
CA ARG A 223 -2.28 8.07 13.63
C ARG A 223 -2.13 6.69 14.23
N LEU A 224 -1.31 6.60 15.27
CA LEU A 224 -0.90 5.33 15.87
C LEU A 224 -1.53 5.19 17.25
N PHE A 225 -2.17 4.06 17.49
CA PHE A 225 -2.85 3.75 18.74
C PHE A 225 -2.25 2.48 19.35
N ASN A 226 -1.62 2.63 20.52
CA ASN A 226 -1.22 1.49 21.31
C ASN A 226 -2.44 0.84 21.96
N LYS A 227 -2.89 -0.27 21.37
CA LYS A 227 -4.07 -1.03 21.81
C LYS A 227 -3.72 -2.41 22.36
N GLY A 228 -2.47 -2.88 22.20
CA GLY A 228 -1.98 -4.14 22.77
C GLY A 228 -1.73 -4.11 24.29
N GLY A 229 -1.69 -2.92 24.90
CA GLY A 229 -1.61 -2.76 26.36
C GLY A 229 -0.19 -2.82 26.93
N ASN A 230 0.82 -3.05 26.10
CA ASN A 230 2.23 -3.01 26.49
C ASN A 230 2.72 -1.56 26.62
N ASN A 231 3.66 -1.30 27.53
CA ASN A 231 4.42 -0.05 27.51
C ASN A 231 5.55 -0.18 26.48
N ILE A 232 5.57 0.71 25.48
CA ILE A 232 6.56 0.72 24.40
C ILE A 232 7.49 1.91 24.62
N SER A 233 8.76 1.64 24.91
CA SER A 233 9.81 2.68 24.98
C SER A 233 10.63 2.71 23.70
N ASP A 234 11.36 3.82 23.48
CA ASP A 234 12.24 4.01 22.32
C ASP A 234 11.51 3.77 20.98
N PHE A 235 10.26 4.21 20.92
CA PHE A 235 9.41 4.02 19.75
C PHE A 235 9.96 4.77 18.53
N CYS A 236 10.08 4.06 17.42
CA CYS A 236 10.58 4.55 16.15
C CYS A 236 9.55 4.30 15.06
N LEU A 237 9.43 5.26 14.14
CA LEU A 237 8.68 5.15 12.89
C LEU A 237 9.65 5.40 11.74
N SER A 238 9.52 4.60 10.69
CA SER A 238 10.20 4.80 9.42
C SER A 238 9.27 4.43 8.26
N ILE A 239 9.59 4.91 7.07
CA ILE A 239 9.05 4.40 5.83
C ILE A 239 10.17 3.64 5.15
N TRP A 240 9.90 2.39 4.78
CA TRP A 240 10.80 1.63 3.92
C TRP A 240 10.48 1.94 2.45
N LEU A 241 11.53 2.03 1.63
CA LEU A 241 11.46 2.41 0.22
C LEU A 241 12.32 1.45 -0.59
N ASP A 242 11.75 0.98 -1.70
CA ASP A 242 12.43 0.29 -2.78
C ASP A 242 12.27 1.11 -4.07
N PRO A 243 13.14 2.12 -4.28
CA PRO A 243 13.13 2.88 -5.51
C PRO A 243 13.68 2.00 -6.65
N ASP A 244 12.87 1.89 -7.70
CA ASP A 244 13.26 1.40 -9.03
C ASP A 244 12.75 2.45 -10.03
N LEU A 245 13.46 3.57 -10.12
CA LEU A 245 13.13 4.70 -10.97
C LEU A 245 13.49 4.34 -12.43
N GLY A 246 12.50 3.85 -13.17
CA GLY A 246 12.78 3.36 -14.52
C GLY A 246 13.70 2.13 -14.48
N ASP A 247 14.95 2.26 -14.95
CA ASP A 247 15.96 1.22 -14.89
C ASP A 247 16.65 1.22 -13.51
N ALA A 248 16.20 0.32 -12.63
CA ALA A 248 16.77 0.19 -11.28
C ALA A 248 18.30 -0.03 -11.24
N SER A 249 18.94 -0.38 -12.36
CA SER A 249 20.40 -0.62 -12.40
C SER A 249 21.25 0.64 -12.39
N ASP A 250 20.66 1.82 -12.64
CA ASP A 250 21.34 3.12 -12.58
C ASP A 250 20.75 4.10 -11.56
N ASP A 251 20.01 3.60 -10.59
CA ASP A 251 19.51 4.39 -9.46
C ASP A 251 20.59 4.75 -8.44
N LEU A 252 20.58 6.02 -8.03
CA LEU A 252 21.34 6.56 -6.92
C LEU A 252 20.41 7.12 -5.86
N VAL A 253 20.77 6.89 -4.59
CA VAL A 253 20.03 7.42 -3.44
C VAL A 253 20.85 8.45 -2.67
N GLY A 254 20.16 9.39 -2.05
CA GLY A 254 20.77 10.42 -1.20
C GLY A 254 19.81 10.94 -0.14
N CYS A 255 20.32 11.81 0.72
CA CYS A 255 19.51 12.56 1.66
C CYS A 255 19.96 14.01 1.73
N ASP A 256 18.99 14.92 1.80
CA ASP A 256 19.21 16.32 2.19
C ASP A 256 18.78 16.49 3.64
N THR A 257 19.76 16.45 4.54
CA THR A 257 19.56 16.63 5.98
C THR A 257 19.09 18.03 6.38
N THR A 258 19.12 19.01 5.47
CA THR A 258 18.61 20.37 5.74
C THR A 258 17.11 20.47 5.51
N SER A 259 16.61 19.66 4.56
CA SER A 259 15.20 19.63 4.16
C SER A 259 14.45 18.41 4.71
N ASP A 260 15.17 17.50 5.39
CA ASP A 260 14.70 16.20 5.87
C ASP A 260 14.14 15.31 4.74
N ILE A 261 14.77 15.34 3.56
CA ILE A 261 14.33 14.58 2.39
C ILE A 261 15.30 13.43 2.10
N TYR A 262 14.77 12.24 1.89
CA TYR A 262 15.47 11.12 1.24
C TYR A 262 15.02 11.03 -0.20
N TYR A 263 15.92 10.84 -1.15
CA TYR A 263 15.58 10.89 -2.57
C TYR A 263 16.32 9.85 -3.41
N CYS A 264 15.67 9.42 -4.50
CA CYS A 264 16.25 8.63 -5.58
C CYS A 264 16.32 9.47 -6.86
N TYR A 265 17.40 9.29 -7.61
CA TYR A 265 17.64 9.96 -8.89
C TYR A 265 18.54 9.10 -9.77
N ASN A 266 18.48 9.33 -11.07
CA ASN A 266 19.24 8.55 -12.03
C ASN A 266 20.75 8.91 -12.02
N ALA A 267 21.62 7.92 -12.21
CA ALA A 267 23.08 8.12 -12.24
C ALA A 267 23.55 8.95 -13.45
N THR A 268 22.74 9.01 -14.51
CA THR A 268 22.99 9.81 -15.71
C THR A 268 21.76 10.62 -16.13
N ASN A 269 21.95 11.56 -17.05
CA ASN A 269 20.83 12.33 -17.62
C ASN A 269 19.94 11.52 -18.57
N ASN A 270 20.18 10.22 -18.75
CA ASN A 270 19.34 9.35 -19.57
C ASN A 270 19.00 8.07 -18.79
N ASP A 271 17.74 7.66 -18.87
CA ASP A 271 17.22 6.40 -18.36
C ASP A 271 16.59 5.61 -19.52
N THR A 272 16.58 4.27 -19.41
CA THR A 272 16.06 3.39 -20.47
C THR A 272 14.57 3.59 -20.75
N TYR A 273 13.80 4.06 -19.76
CA TYR A 273 12.35 4.19 -19.81
C TYR A 273 11.85 5.64 -19.77
N TYR A 274 12.63 6.54 -19.17
CA TYR A 274 12.36 7.97 -19.09
C TYR A 274 13.11 8.79 -20.15
N ASP A 275 13.92 8.17 -20.99
CA ASP A 275 14.78 8.83 -21.98
C ASP A 275 15.64 9.92 -21.30
N GLY A 276 15.71 11.12 -21.89
CA GLY A 276 16.47 12.25 -21.34
C GLY A 276 15.71 13.01 -20.25
N ASP A 277 16.44 13.54 -19.28
CA ASP A 277 15.92 14.27 -18.11
C ASP A 277 14.98 13.44 -17.21
N PRO A 278 15.43 12.26 -16.72
CA PRO A 278 14.62 11.42 -15.84
C PRO A 278 14.21 12.19 -14.56
N PRO A 279 13.01 11.92 -14.01
CA PRO A 279 12.56 12.55 -12.80
C PRO A 279 13.38 12.11 -11.59
N ALA A 280 13.23 12.83 -10.47
CA ALA A 280 13.69 12.39 -9.16
C ALA A 280 12.48 12.25 -8.24
N VAL A 281 12.57 11.35 -7.26
CA VAL A 281 11.51 11.09 -6.28
C VAL A 281 12.07 11.27 -4.87
N GLY A 282 11.26 11.81 -3.96
CA GLY A 282 11.68 12.02 -2.58
C GLY A 282 10.58 11.80 -1.55
N TYR A 283 10.99 11.41 -0.35
CA TYR A 283 10.15 11.20 0.83
C TYR A 283 10.63 12.10 1.97
N ARG A 284 9.67 12.61 2.74
CA ARG A 284 9.87 13.52 3.87
C ARG A 284 8.98 13.13 5.04
#